data_AF-A0A7W1GN01-F1
#
_entry.id   AF-A0A7W1GN01-F1
#
_cell.length_a   1.000
_cell.length_b   1.000
_cell.length_c   1.000
_cell.angle_alpha   90.00
_cell.angle_beta   90.00
_cell.angle_gamma   90.00
#
_symmetry.space_group_name_H-M   'P 1'
#
loop_
_entity.id
_entity.type
_entity.pdbx_description
1 polymer ?
#
loop_
_entity_poly.entity_id
_entity_poly.type
_entity_poly.pdbx_seq_one_letter_code
_entity_poly.pdbx_strand_id
1 'polypeptide(L)' 'ADDPELARELLEWLATDGQEAFTAGNFEYPVNPDVDPVALVAEFGEFEADPLQAAELGTYNADAIRLMAETGYE' A
#
# COMPACT_ATOMS: atom_id res chain seq x y z
N ALA A 1 -17.95 12.93 -1.31
CA ALA A 1 -17.15 13.79 -2.19
C ALA A 1 -18.11 14.73 -2.90
N ASP A 2 -17.73 15.99 -3.06
CA ASP A 2 -18.56 16.99 -3.72
C ASP A 2 -18.67 16.75 -5.24
N ASP A 3 -17.72 15.99 -5.81
CA ASP A 3 -17.73 15.47 -7.18
C ASP A 3 -17.29 13.98 -7.19
N PRO A 4 -18.24 13.02 -7.14
CA PRO A 4 -17.94 11.59 -7.09
C PRO A 4 -17.30 11.05 -8.37
N GLU A 5 -17.65 11.60 -9.54
CA GLU A 5 -17.14 11.18 -10.84
C GLU A 5 -15.65 11.54 -10.97
N LEU A 6 -15.29 12.80 -10.67
CA LEU A 6 -13.89 13.22 -10.70
C LEU A 6 -13.04 12.49 -9.66
N ALA A 7 -13.62 12.19 -8.48
CA ALA A 7 -12.94 11.40 -7.47
C ALA A 7 -12.64 9.98 -7.97
N ARG A 8 -13.54 9.37 -8.73
CA ARG A 8 -13.29 8.05 -9.34
C ARG A 8 -12.20 8.13 -10.41
N GLU A 9 -12.26 9.11 -11.30
CA GLU A 9 -11.25 9.31 -12.35
C GLU A 9 -9.85 9.48 -11.74
N LEU A 10 -9.73 10.21 -10.63
CA LEU A 10 -8.48 10.33 -9.91
C LEU A 10 -7.96 8.98 -9.39
N LEU A 11 -8.84 8.13 -8.83
CA LEU A 11 -8.45 6.80 -8.35
C LEU A 11 -7.99 5.89 -9.51
N GLU A 12 -8.69 5.97 -10.65
CA GLU A 12 -8.34 5.22 -11.86
C GLU A 12 -6.98 5.67 -12.41
N TRP A 13 -6.73 6.99 -12.46
CA TRP A 13 -5.44 7.55 -12.86
C TRP A 13 -4.31 7.16 -11.90
N LEU A 14 -4.52 7.23 -10.59
CA LEU A 14 -3.53 6.80 -9.58
C LEU A 14 -3.18 5.30 -9.71
N ALA A 15 -4.14 4.46 -10.09
CA ALA A 15 -3.92 3.03 -10.31
C ALA A 15 -3.19 2.72 -11.62
N THR A 16 -3.07 3.69 -12.53
CA THR A 16 -2.52 3.53 -13.88
C THR A 16 -1.39 4.52 -14.13
N ASP A 17 -1.62 5.55 -14.94
CA ASP A 17 -0.61 6.50 -15.42
C ASP A 17 0.11 7.26 -14.29
N GLY A 18 -0.56 7.47 -13.16
CA GLY A 18 -0.02 8.20 -12.02
C GLY A 18 0.92 7.36 -11.14
N GLN A 19 0.93 6.04 -11.29
CA GLN A 19 1.51 5.17 -10.27
C GLN A 19 3.03 5.28 -10.17
N GLU A 20 3.75 5.36 -11.29
CA GLU A 20 5.21 5.50 -11.33
C GLU A 20 5.66 6.74 -10.55
N ALA A 21 5.05 7.89 -10.83
CA ALA A 21 5.38 9.14 -10.16
C ALA A 21 5.00 9.11 -8.67
N PHE A 22 3.91 8.43 -8.32
CA PHE A 22 3.41 8.36 -6.95
C PHE A 22 4.34 7.54 -6.05
N THR A 23 4.75 6.34 -6.48
CA THR A 23 5.63 5.45 -5.70
C THR A 23 7.08 5.89 -5.71
N ALA A 24 7.53 6.57 -6.78
CA ALA A 24 8.87 7.15 -6.81
C ALA A 24 9.08 8.26 -5.77
N GLY A 25 8.01 8.95 -5.37
CA GLY A 25 8.07 10.02 -4.37
C GLY A 25 8.37 9.56 -2.95
N ASN A 26 8.05 8.30 -2.63
CA ASN A 26 8.16 7.73 -1.28
C ASN A 26 8.91 6.39 -1.21
N PHE A 27 9.41 5.88 -2.35
CA PHE A 27 10.10 4.58 -2.45
C PHE A 27 9.22 3.40 -2.02
N GLU A 28 7.92 3.44 -2.30
CA GLU A 28 7.01 2.31 -2.12
C GLU A 28 6.99 1.39 -3.36
N TYR A 29 6.39 0.20 -3.22
CA TYR A 29 6.18 -0.71 -4.34
C TYR A 29 4.92 -0.33 -5.13
N PRO A 30 4.95 -0.37 -6.48
CA PRO A 30 3.76 -0.26 -7.30
C PRO A 30 2.80 -1.44 -7.05
N VAL A 31 1.49 -1.16 -7.10
CA VAL A 31 0.45 -2.20 -7.02
C VAL A 31 -0.01 -2.67 -8.41
N ASN A 32 0.22 -1.85 -9.44
CA ASN A 32 0.00 -2.22 -10.83
C ASN A 32 1.22 -3.04 -11.30
N PRO A 33 1.02 -4.30 -11.70
CA PRO A 33 2.12 -5.19 -12.10
C PRO A 33 2.85 -4.75 -13.39
N ASP A 34 2.28 -3.82 -14.15
CA ASP A 34 2.89 -3.28 -15.36
C ASP A 34 3.87 -2.12 -15.07
N VAL A 35 3.98 -1.69 -13.81
CA VAL A 35 4.89 -0.62 -13.37
C VAL A 35 6.04 -1.23 -12.57
N ASP A 36 7.28 -0.98 -12.99
CA ASP A 36 8.46 -1.44 -12.27
C ASP A 36 8.70 -0.61 -10.99
N PRO A 37 9.18 -1.23 -9.89
CA PRO A 37 9.66 -0.48 -8.73
C PRO A 37 10.84 0.43 -9.10
N VAL A 38 11.03 1.52 -8.36
CA VAL A 38 12.22 2.35 -8.52
C VAL A 38 13.51 1.56 -8.23
N ALA A 39 14.60 1.93 -8.89
CA ALA A 39 15.87 1.19 -8.87
C ALA A 39 16.33 0.77 -7.46
N LEU A 40 16.29 1.69 -6.48
CA LEU A 40 16.68 1.38 -5.10
C LEU A 40 15.82 0.28 -4.46
N VAL A 41 14.52 0.29 -4.72
CA VAL A 41 13.57 -0.69 -4.17
C VAL A 41 13.71 -2.03 -4.89
N ALA A 42 13.95 -2.00 -6.21
CA ALA A 42 14.19 -3.18 -7.02
C ALA A 42 15.46 -3.95 -6.60
N GLU A 43 16.48 -3.26 -6.06
CA GLU A 43 17.72 -3.88 -5.55
C GLU A 43 17.48 -4.84 -4.36
N PHE A 44 16.36 -4.75 -3.66
CA PHE A 44 16.00 -5.70 -2.59
C PHE A 44 15.59 -7.08 -3.12
N GLY A 45 15.32 -7.19 -4.43
CA GLY A 45 14.96 -8.43 -5.10
C GLY A 45 13.49 -8.82 -4.96
N GLU A 46 13.17 -10.03 -5.42
CA GLU A 46 11.83 -10.59 -5.35
C GLU A 46 11.50 -11.08 -3.93
N PHE A 47 10.23 -10.98 -3.56
CA PHE A 47 9.70 -11.50 -2.30
C PHE A 47 8.35 -12.17 -2.52
N GLU A 48 8.00 -13.08 -1.61
CA GLU A 48 6.65 -13.65 -1.55
C GLU A 48 5.78 -12.78 -0.64
N ALA A 49 4.78 -12.12 -1.22
CA ALA A 49 3.82 -11.33 -0.45
C ALA A 49 2.85 -12.24 0.32
N ASP A 50 2.50 -11.87 1.56
CA ASP A 50 1.42 -12.53 2.30
C ASP A 50 0.11 -12.35 1.51
N PRO A 51 -0.62 -13.44 1.19
CA PRO A 51 -1.86 -13.37 0.42
C PRO A 51 -3.05 -12.79 1.21
N LEU A 52 -2.89 -12.47 2.50
CA LEU A 52 -3.93 -11.85 3.31
C LEU A 52 -4.39 -10.53 2.70
N GLN A 53 -5.70 -10.39 2.51
CA GLN A 53 -6.28 -9.13 2.03
C GLN A 53 -6.04 -8.01 3.05
N ALA A 54 -5.47 -6.88 2.61
CA ALA A 54 -5.15 -5.76 3.48
C ALA A 54 -6.35 -5.24 4.31
N ALA A 55 -7.59 -5.38 3.79
CA ALA A 55 -8.81 -5.02 4.51
C ALA A 55 -8.99 -5.82 5.82
N GLU A 56 -8.47 -7.04 5.92
CA GLU A 56 -8.57 -7.89 7.11
C GLU A 56 -7.67 -7.41 8.26
N LEU A 57 -6.61 -6.64 7.97
CA LEU A 57 -5.69 -6.12 8.99
C LEU A 57 -6.41 -5.20 10.00
N GLY A 58 -7.50 -4.55 9.56
CA GLY A 58 -8.32 -3.71 10.42
C GLY A 58 -9.14 -4.50 11.46
N THR A 59 -9.54 -5.73 11.13
CA THR A 59 -10.45 -6.55 11.96
C THR A 59 -9.90 -6.78 13.37
N TYR A 60 -8.59 -7.00 13.49
CA TYR A 60 -7.92 -7.31 14.76
C TYR A 60 -7.04 -6.16 15.30
N ASN A 61 -7.14 -4.95 14.73
CA ASN A 61 -6.25 -3.86 15.11
C ASN A 61 -6.31 -3.53 16.61
N ALA A 62 -7.51 -3.48 17.19
CA ALA A 62 -7.69 -3.20 18.62
C ALA A 62 -7.11 -4.31 19.52
N ASP A 63 -7.30 -5.58 19.16
CA ASP A 63 -6.75 -6.71 19.89
C ASP A 63 -5.22 -6.78 19.77
N ALA A 64 -4.67 -6.46 18.59
CA ALA A 64 -3.23 -6.39 18.36
C ALA A 64 -2.58 -5.30 19.22
N ILE A 65 -3.18 -4.10 19.28
CA ILE A 65 -2.70 -3.00 20.15
C ILE A 65 -2.74 -3.42 21.63
N ARG A 66 -3.83 -4.04 22.07
CA ARG A 66 -3.97 -4.53 23.45
C ARG A 66 -2.88 -5.56 23.78
N LEU A 67 -2.66 -6.53 22.90
CA LEU A 67 -1.63 -7.55 23.09
C LEU A 67 -0.23 -6.93 23.19
N MET A 68 0.12 -6.02 22.27
CA MET A 68 1.40 -5.31 22.30
C MET A 68 1.62 -4.59 23.64
N ALA A 69 0.60 -3.88 24.13
CA ALA A 69 0.64 -3.20 25.42
C ALA A 69 0.77 -4.17 26.61
N GLU A 70 0.01 -5.27 26.63
CA GLU A 70 0.08 -6.31 27.66
C GLU A 70 1.47 -6.99 27.70
N THR A 71 2.16 -7.08 26.56
CA THR A 71 3.52 -7.61 26.46
C THR A 71 4.64 -6.59 26.72
N GLY A 72 4.31 -5.32 26.96
CA GLY A 72 5.29 -4.26 27.21
C GLY A 72 6.08 -3.83 25.98
N TYR A 73 5.47 -3.87 24.80
CA TYR A 73 6.04 -3.26 23.59
C TYR A 73 5.86 -1.74 23.66
N GLU A 74 6.97 -1.00 23.71
CA GLU A 74 7.03 0.47 23.80
C GLU A 74 7.61 1.11 22.53
#